data_AF-A0A1V9VCD2-F1
#
_entry.id   AF-A0A1V9VCD2-F1
#
_cell.length_a   1.000
_cell.length_b   1.000
_cell.length_c   1.000
_cell.angle_alpha   90.00
_cell.angle_beta   90.00
_cell.angle_gamma   90.00
#
_symmetry.space_group_name_H-M   'P 1'
#
loop_
_entity.id
_entity.type
_entity.pdbx_description
1 polymer ?
#
loop_
_entity_poly.entity_id
_entity_poly.type
_entity_poly.pdbx_seq_one_letter_code
_entity_poly.pdbx_strand_id
1 'polypeptide(L)'
;MQTLKQNSIFAKSVDIIYEFSKNEIERQGIKTLEKIYQNTSWIDSYKMDFYKTKENHKKHIEDALKGFLEDYNLDDYIYCELSNLPFENKEFDLLLSSHLFFVYDDRLDYDFHKNSIVEMLRVSKEVRLFPLVDIQNSKALEEKNFSPFVYKIMEELSKDFKCEIIKTDFEFQVKASYYLKIFK
;
A
#
# COMPACT_ATOMS: atom_id res chain seq x y z
N MET A 1 -1.11 17.66 3.79
CA MET A 1 -0.77 16.72 2.71
C MET A 1 -1.48 17.24 1.46
N GLN A 2 -0.79 17.52 0.36
CA GLN A 2 -1.49 17.88 -0.88
C GLN A 2 -1.99 16.61 -1.55
N THR A 3 -3.24 16.60 -2.03
CA THR A 3 -3.78 15.46 -2.78
C THR A 3 -3.19 15.45 -4.20
N LEU A 4 -3.15 14.28 -4.85
CA LEU A 4 -2.69 14.17 -6.24
C LEU A 4 -3.47 15.11 -7.17
N LYS A 5 -4.77 15.30 -6.90
CA LYS A 5 -5.64 16.22 -7.63
C LYS A 5 -5.19 17.68 -7.57
N GLN A 6 -4.61 18.12 -6.45
CA GLN A 6 -4.06 19.48 -6.32
C GLN A 6 -2.85 19.71 -7.25
N ASN A 7 -2.26 18.63 -7.78
CA ASN A 7 -1.19 18.67 -8.78
C ASN A 7 -1.70 18.36 -10.21
N SER A 8 -3.02 18.47 -10.45
CA SER A 8 -3.66 18.14 -11.74
C SER A 8 -3.46 16.70 -12.22
N ILE A 9 -3.23 15.77 -11.28
CA ILE A 9 -3.13 14.34 -11.57
C ILE A 9 -4.52 13.74 -11.47
N PHE A 10 -4.97 13.07 -12.53
CA PHE A 10 -6.14 12.21 -12.51
C PHE A 10 -5.83 10.96 -11.68
N ALA A 11 -6.59 10.74 -10.61
CA ALA A 11 -6.36 9.62 -9.69
C ALA A 11 -7.69 8.99 -9.29
N LYS A 12 -7.70 7.66 -9.29
CA LYS A 12 -8.75 6.82 -8.73
C LYS A 12 -8.19 6.00 -7.59
N SER A 13 -9.02 5.70 -6.60
CA SER A 13 -8.73 4.78 -5.52
C SER A 13 -9.74 3.64 -5.55
N VAL A 14 -9.26 2.42 -5.32
CA VAL A 14 -10.09 1.22 -5.24
C VAL A 14 -9.82 0.52 -3.92
N ASP A 15 -10.89 0.14 -3.22
CA ASP A 15 -10.82 -0.62 -1.97
C ASP A 15 -12.23 -1.17 -1.65
N ILE A 16 -12.29 -2.33 -1.00
CA ILE A 16 -13.54 -2.92 -0.52
C ILE A 16 -14.20 -2.07 0.58
N ILE A 17 -13.42 -1.25 1.30
CA ILE A 17 -13.94 -0.36 2.35
C ILE A 17 -14.88 0.71 1.79
N TYR A 18 -14.84 0.99 0.48
CA TYR A 18 -15.72 1.96 -0.16
C TYR A 18 -17.16 1.45 -0.36
N GLU A 19 -17.47 0.22 0.07
CA GLU A 19 -18.85 -0.22 0.29
C GLU A 19 -19.54 0.59 1.40
N PHE A 20 -18.77 1.06 2.39
CA PHE A 20 -19.28 1.79 3.53
C PHE A 20 -19.45 3.28 3.24
N SER A 21 -20.39 3.92 3.93
CA SER A 21 -20.57 5.37 3.85
C SER A 21 -19.38 6.12 4.48
N LYS A 22 -19.17 7.37 4.05
CA LYS A 22 -18.15 8.27 4.63
C LYS A 22 -18.19 8.32 6.17
N ASN A 23 -19.39 8.37 6.76
CA ASN A 23 -19.57 8.42 8.22
C ASN A 23 -19.23 7.08 8.91
N GLU A 24 -19.37 5.95 8.22
CA GLU A 24 -18.94 4.64 8.73
C GLU A 24 -17.43 4.51 8.67
N ILE A 25 -16.82 4.90 7.54
CA ILE A 25 -15.36 4.92 7.38
C ILE A 25 -14.72 5.85 8.41
N GLU A 26 -15.26 7.05 8.63
CA GLU A 26 -14.80 7.98 9.66
C GLU A 26 -14.83 7.36 11.06
N ARG A 27 -15.96 6.77 11.45
CA ARG A 27 -16.10 6.10 12.75
C ARG A 27 -15.09 4.97 12.92
N GLN A 28 -14.87 4.16 11.89
CA GLN A 28 -13.88 3.09 11.92
C GLN A 28 -12.45 3.64 12.00
N GLY A 29 -12.15 4.70 11.26
CA GLY A 29 -10.85 5.39 11.28
C GLY A 29 -10.52 5.94 12.67
N ILE A 30 -11.45 6.67 13.30
CA ILE A 30 -11.30 7.21 14.66
C ILE A 30 -11.08 6.08 15.67
N LYS A 31 -11.91 5.03 15.63
CA LYS A 31 -11.77 3.87 16.52
C LYS A 31 -10.42 3.16 16.35
N THR A 32 -9.92 3.09 15.12
CA THR A 32 -8.62 2.48 14.80
C THR A 32 -7.48 3.33 15.35
N LEU A 33 -7.52 4.64 15.15
CA LEU A 33 -6.57 5.59 15.74
C LEU A 33 -6.53 5.46 17.26
N GLU A 34 -7.68 5.52 17.93
CA GLU A 34 -7.78 5.35 19.39
C GLU A 34 -7.11 4.05 19.84
N LYS A 35 -7.43 2.93 19.19
CA LYS A 35 -6.86 1.62 19.52
C LYS A 35 -5.34 1.56 19.31
N ILE A 36 -4.83 2.09 18.19
CA ILE A 36 -3.40 2.08 17.86
C ILE A 36 -2.58 2.92 18.84
N TYR A 37 -3.12 4.06 19.30
CA TYR A 37 -2.40 4.98 20.19
C TYR A 37 -2.71 4.79 21.68
N GLN A 38 -3.62 3.88 22.04
CA GLN A 38 -3.78 3.42 23.44
C GLN A 38 -2.50 2.76 23.97
N ASN A 39 -1.75 2.08 23.11
CA ASN A 39 -0.43 1.56 23.42
C ASN A 39 0.55 1.88 22.29
N THR A 40 1.54 2.72 22.56
CA THR A 40 2.55 3.13 21.57
C THR A 40 3.89 2.40 21.69
N SER A 41 3.96 1.30 22.44
CA SER A 41 5.19 0.51 22.61
C SER A 41 5.65 -0.12 21.29
N TRP A 42 4.70 -0.41 20.39
CA TRP A 42 5.02 -0.97 19.07
C TRP A 42 5.93 -0.04 18.27
N ILE A 43 5.78 1.29 18.40
CA ILE A 43 6.58 2.29 17.68
C ILE A 43 8.07 2.17 18.00
N ASP A 44 8.43 1.70 19.20
CA ASP A 44 9.82 1.62 19.65
C ASP A 44 10.65 0.61 18.84
N SER A 45 9.99 -0.29 18.10
CA SER A 45 10.62 -1.24 17.18
C SER A 45 10.75 -0.71 15.74
N TYR A 46 10.29 0.52 15.46
CA TYR A 46 10.25 1.12 14.13
C TYR A 46 11.24 2.28 13.98
N LYS A 47 11.61 2.55 12.72
CA LYS A 47 12.39 3.72 12.33
C LYS A 47 11.52 4.96 12.36
N MET A 48 11.90 5.93 13.18
CA MET A 48 11.18 7.19 13.34
C MET A 48 11.82 8.37 12.60
N ASP A 49 12.79 8.12 11.71
CA ASP A 49 13.52 9.19 11.03
C ASP A 49 12.61 10.10 10.19
N PHE A 50 11.54 9.57 9.60
CA PHE A 50 10.55 10.37 8.86
C PHE A 50 9.66 11.19 9.80
N TYR A 51 9.07 10.55 10.82
CA TYR A 51 8.09 11.17 11.71
C TYR A 51 8.72 11.99 12.85
N LYS A 52 9.97 11.72 13.22
CA LYS A 52 10.75 12.28 14.33
C LYS A 52 10.24 11.91 15.74
N THR A 53 8.93 12.01 16.00
CA THR A 53 8.34 11.74 17.32
C THR A 53 7.05 10.92 17.20
N LYS A 54 6.65 10.25 18.29
CA LYS A 54 5.40 9.47 18.35
C LYS A 54 4.18 10.36 18.14
N GLU A 55 4.23 11.58 18.67
CA GLU A 55 3.19 12.61 18.53
C GLU A 55 3.07 13.06 17.07
N ASN A 56 4.20 13.27 16.39
CA ASN A 56 4.21 13.62 14.98
C ASN A 56 3.69 12.47 14.10
N HIS A 57 4.02 11.22 14.42
CA HIS A 57 3.43 10.06 13.75
C HIS A 57 1.92 10.06 13.95
N LYS A 58 1.42 10.20 15.19
CA LYS A 58 -0.01 10.31 15.49
C LYS A 58 -0.68 11.40 14.68
N LYS A 59 -0.13 12.62 14.74
CA LYS A 59 -0.64 13.76 13.99
C LYS A 59 -0.65 13.50 12.48
N HIS A 60 0.37 12.83 11.94
CA HIS A 60 0.42 12.49 10.52
C HIS A 60 -0.72 11.57 10.11
N ILE A 61 -1.04 10.54 10.90
CA ILE A 61 -2.16 9.64 10.61
C ILE A 61 -3.51 10.36 10.80
N GLU A 62 -3.66 11.21 11.81
CA GLU A 62 -4.86 12.03 12.01
C GLU A 62 -5.10 12.99 10.84
N ASP A 63 -4.05 13.70 10.40
CA ASP A 63 -4.12 14.61 9.26
C ASP A 63 -4.40 13.85 7.95
N ALA A 64 -3.91 12.62 7.80
CA ALA A 64 -4.20 11.75 6.66
C ALA A 64 -5.67 11.31 6.63
N LEU A 65 -6.24 10.88 7.77
CA LEU A 65 -7.66 10.53 7.87
C LEU A 65 -8.53 11.75 7.55
N LYS A 66 -8.21 12.91 8.12
CA LYS A 66 -8.93 14.16 7.84
C LYS A 66 -8.87 14.52 6.36
N GLY A 67 -7.68 14.48 5.75
CA GLY A 67 -7.50 14.79 4.34
C GLY A 67 -8.23 13.82 3.41
N PHE A 68 -8.23 12.52 3.74
CA PHE A 68 -9.04 11.52 3.04
C PHE A 68 -10.53 11.86 3.13
N LEU A 69 -11.05 12.15 4.32
CA LEU A 69 -12.46 12.47 4.49
C LEU A 69 -12.86 13.74 3.73
N GLU A 70 -11.99 14.75 3.67
CA GLU A 70 -12.23 15.97 2.88
C GLU A 70 -12.26 15.69 1.36
N ASP A 71 -11.44 14.76 0.84
CA ASP A 71 -11.36 14.43 -0.60
C ASP A 71 -12.35 13.34 -1.06
N TYR A 72 -12.84 12.52 -0.13
CA TYR A 72 -13.68 11.34 -0.41
C TYR A 72 -14.96 11.70 -1.19
N ASN A 73 -15.16 11.00 -2.30
CA ASN A 73 -16.32 11.12 -3.18
C ASN A 73 -16.55 9.81 -3.96
N LEU A 74 -17.77 9.61 -4.47
CA LEU A 74 -18.16 8.34 -5.12
C LEU A 74 -17.60 8.18 -6.54
N ASP A 75 -17.14 9.25 -7.18
CA ASP A 75 -16.61 9.19 -8.54
C ASP A 75 -15.16 8.68 -8.54
N ASP A 76 -14.38 9.06 -7.54
CA ASP A 76 -12.94 8.76 -7.47
C ASP A 76 -12.59 7.59 -6.55
N TYR A 77 -13.46 7.24 -5.61
CA TYR A 77 -13.25 6.18 -4.63
C TYR A 77 -14.23 5.04 -4.91
N ILE A 78 -13.75 4.01 -5.59
CA ILE A 78 -14.58 2.98 -6.23
C ILE A 78 -14.50 1.68 -5.44
N TYR A 79 -15.65 1.20 -4.97
CA TYR A 79 -15.76 -0.13 -4.37
C TYR A 79 -15.41 -1.23 -5.38
N CYS A 80 -14.38 -2.01 -5.06
CA CYS A 80 -13.88 -3.06 -5.94
C CYS A 80 -12.85 -3.95 -5.21
N GLU A 81 -12.82 -5.24 -5.56
CA GLU A 81 -11.74 -6.14 -5.20
C GLU A 81 -10.56 -5.98 -6.18
N LEU A 82 -9.32 -5.92 -5.65
CA LEU A 82 -8.13 -5.64 -6.44
C LEU A 82 -7.85 -6.63 -7.59
N SER A 83 -8.38 -7.86 -7.49
CA SER A 83 -8.29 -8.90 -8.51
C SER A 83 -9.27 -8.73 -9.68
N ASN A 84 -10.17 -7.75 -9.64
CA ASN A 84 -11.17 -7.49 -10.68
C ASN A 84 -11.47 -5.99 -10.80
N LEU A 85 -10.58 -5.25 -11.47
CA LEU A 85 -10.63 -3.80 -11.58
C LEU A 85 -11.62 -3.34 -12.67
N PRO A 86 -12.53 -2.39 -12.39
CA PRO A 86 -13.56 -1.94 -13.33
C PRO A 86 -13.03 -0.92 -14.34
N PHE A 87 -11.79 -1.11 -14.81
CA PHE A 87 -11.09 -0.20 -15.70
C PHE A 87 -10.68 -0.90 -16.99
N GLU A 88 -10.52 -0.10 -18.04
CA GLU A 88 -10.07 -0.57 -19.34
C GLU A 88 -8.58 -0.94 -19.32
N ASN A 89 -8.17 -1.71 -20.32
CA ASN A 89 -6.77 -2.09 -20.47
C ASN A 89 -5.90 -0.85 -20.67
N LYS A 90 -4.82 -0.73 -19.88
CA LYS A 90 -3.85 0.38 -19.93
C LYS A 90 -4.46 1.78 -19.76
N GLU A 91 -5.56 1.88 -19.01
CA GLU A 91 -6.20 3.15 -18.67
C GLU A 91 -5.28 4.07 -17.84
N PHE A 92 -4.40 3.49 -17.01
CA PHE A 92 -3.51 4.23 -16.12
C PHE A 92 -2.04 4.15 -16.53
N ASP A 93 -1.29 5.22 -16.27
CA ASP A 93 0.17 5.18 -16.40
C ASP A 93 0.82 4.41 -15.23
N LEU A 94 0.25 4.50 -14.03
CA LEU A 94 0.85 3.99 -12.81
C LEU A 94 -0.23 3.52 -11.83
N LEU A 95 -0.03 2.33 -11.26
CA LEU A 95 -0.79 1.83 -10.11
C LEU A 95 0.15 1.62 -8.93
N LEU A 96 -0.26 2.09 -7.76
CA LEU A 96 0.50 1.98 -6.52
C LEU A 96 -0.30 1.18 -5.50
N SER A 97 0.34 0.21 -4.86
CA SER A 97 -0.17 -0.37 -3.62
C SER A 97 0.87 -0.23 -2.53
N SER A 98 0.44 0.37 -1.42
CA SER A 98 1.24 0.39 -0.19
C SER A 98 0.96 -0.86 0.65
N HIS A 99 1.00 -0.74 1.97
CA HIS A 99 0.94 -1.77 3.04
C HIS A 99 -0.25 -2.75 2.96
N LEU A 100 -0.33 -3.54 1.89
CA LEU A 100 -1.38 -4.52 1.62
C LEU A 100 -0.77 -5.88 1.24
N PHE A 101 -0.03 -5.95 0.14
CA PHE A 101 0.47 -7.23 -0.42
C PHE A 101 1.34 -8.00 0.58
N PHE A 102 2.65 -7.73 0.56
CA PHE A 102 3.61 -8.56 1.28
C PHE A 102 3.53 -8.40 2.79
N VAL A 103 2.97 -7.29 3.27
CA VAL A 103 2.68 -7.07 4.70
C VAL A 103 1.78 -8.16 5.25
N TYR A 104 0.83 -8.66 4.46
CA TYR A 104 -0.13 -9.67 4.87
C TYR A 104 0.09 -11.01 4.16
N ASP A 105 1.34 -11.38 3.87
CA ASP A 105 1.66 -12.68 3.28
C ASP A 105 1.34 -13.89 4.19
N ASP A 106 1.02 -13.64 5.46
CA ASP A 106 0.47 -14.59 6.43
C ASP A 106 -1.04 -14.80 6.32
N ARG A 107 -1.77 -13.91 5.62
CA ARG A 107 -3.24 -13.88 5.55
C ARG A 107 -3.77 -13.92 4.13
N LEU A 108 -3.08 -13.28 3.19
CA LEU A 108 -3.40 -13.23 1.78
C LEU A 108 -2.54 -14.27 1.07
N ASP A 109 -3.18 -15.26 0.45
CA ASP A 109 -2.46 -16.32 -0.23
C ASP A 109 -1.75 -15.83 -1.50
N TYR A 110 -0.88 -16.69 -2.04
CA TYR A 110 -0.12 -16.37 -3.24
C TYR A 110 -1.01 -16.08 -4.47
N ASP A 111 -2.16 -16.75 -4.58
CA ASP A 111 -3.04 -16.62 -5.73
C ASP A 111 -3.70 -15.24 -5.74
N PHE A 112 -4.12 -14.73 -4.57
CA PHE A 112 -4.56 -13.34 -4.42
C PHE A 112 -3.49 -12.37 -4.90
N HIS A 113 -2.25 -12.54 -4.43
CA HIS A 113 -1.14 -11.65 -4.78
C HIS A 113 -0.91 -11.63 -6.30
N LYS A 114 -0.77 -12.81 -6.90
CA LYS A 114 -0.50 -12.94 -8.33
C LYS A 114 -1.64 -12.38 -9.18
N ASN A 115 -2.87 -12.78 -8.89
CA ASN A 115 -4.04 -12.36 -9.68
C ASN A 115 -4.24 -10.84 -9.59
N SER A 116 -4.11 -10.27 -8.40
CA SER A 116 -4.20 -8.82 -8.20
C SER A 116 -3.10 -8.06 -8.96
N ILE A 117 -1.85 -8.53 -8.93
CA ILE A 117 -0.75 -7.87 -9.65
C ILE A 117 -0.95 -7.96 -11.17
N VAL A 118 -1.37 -9.11 -11.68
CA VAL A 118 -1.68 -9.28 -13.10
C VAL A 118 -2.82 -8.34 -13.52
N GLU A 119 -3.86 -8.21 -12.69
CA GLU A 119 -4.97 -7.31 -12.94
C GLU A 119 -4.55 -5.84 -12.89
N MET A 120 -3.69 -5.46 -11.94
CA MET A 120 -3.10 -4.12 -11.91
C MET A 120 -2.28 -3.85 -13.18
N LEU A 121 -1.48 -4.82 -13.66
CA LEU A 121 -0.71 -4.71 -14.91
C LEU A 121 -1.58 -4.73 -16.17
N ARG A 122 -2.82 -5.22 -16.09
CA ARG A 122 -3.79 -5.14 -17.19
C ARG A 122 -4.23 -3.69 -17.40
N VAL A 123 -4.56 -2.99 -16.30
CA VAL A 123 -5.11 -1.64 -16.34
C VAL A 123 -4.04 -0.55 -16.33
N SER A 124 -2.79 -0.85 -15.95
CA SER A 124 -1.70 0.12 -15.90
C SER A 124 -0.48 -0.23 -16.74
N LYS A 125 0.34 0.78 -17.07
CA LYS A 125 1.65 0.57 -17.71
C LYS A 125 2.73 0.14 -16.71
N GLU A 126 2.60 0.58 -15.46
CA GLU A 126 3.54 0.33 -14.38
C GLU A 126 2.79 0.05 -13.06
N VAL A 127 3.31 -0.89 -12.28
CA VAL A 127 2.85 -1.21 -10.93
C VAL A 127 4.00 -1.03 -9.96
N ARG A 128 3.75 -0.39 -8.80
CA ARG A 128 4.70 -0.36 -7.68
C ARG A 128 4.06 -0.87 -6.40
N LEU A 129 4.75 -1.79 -5.73
CA LEU A 129 4.29 -2.45 -4.50
C LEU A 129 5.28 -2.19 -3.37
N PHE A 130 4.79 -1.65 -2.26
CA PHE A 130 5.59 -1.33 -1.07
C PHE A 130 4.84 -1.67 0.22
N PRO A 131 5.51 -2.10 1.30
CA PRO A 131 6.88 -2.59 1.37
C PRO A 131 6.96 -4.03 0.86
N LEU A 132 8.18 -4.58 0.78
CA LEU A 132 8.45 -5.95 0.34
C LEU A 132 8.60 -6.96 1.49
N VAL A 133 8.28 -6.55 2.72
CA VAL A 133 8.42 -7.37 3.94
C VAL A 133 7.06 -7.63 4.58
N ASP A 134 6.99 -8.68 5.40
CA ASP A 134 5.80 -9.01 6.18
C ASP A 134 5.57 -8.06 7.37
N ILE A 135 4.38 -8.11 7.96
CA ILE A 135 3.98 -7.26 9.09
C ILE A 135 4.88 -7.41 10.33
N GLN A 136 5.44 -8.59 10.56
CA GLN A 136 6.33 -8.88 11.69
C GLN A 136 7.80 -8.54 11.36
N ASN A 137 8.08 -8.21 10.10
CA ASN A 137 9.42 -8.09 9.55
C ASN A 137 10.28 -9.33 9.89
N SER A 138 9.68 -10.52 9.76
CA SER A 138 10.20 -11.78 10.31
C SER A 138 11.59 -12.16 9.77
N LYS A 139 11.94 -11.65 8.58
CA LYS A 139 13.20 -11.94 7.86
C LYS A 139 14.24 -10.83 7.94
N ALA A 140 14.09 -9.85 8.82
CA ALA A 140 14.97 -8.66 8.86
C ALA A 140 16.48 -8.96 9.04
N LEU A 141 16.82 -10.13 9.58
CA LEU A 141 18.20 -10.58 9.81
C LEU A 141 18.75 -11.47 8.68
N GLU A 142 17.89 -11.90 7.76
CA GLU A 142 18.28 -12.74 6.63
C GLU A 142 18.90 -11.90 5.51
N GLU A 143 19.74 -12.52 4.67
CA GLU A 143 20.25 -11.90 3.44
C GLU A 143 19.12 -11.65 2.43
N LYS A 144 18.18 -12.60 2.33
CA LYS A 144 16.94 -12.48 1.56
C LYS A 144 15.80 -12.09 2.50
N ASN A 145 15.72 -10.80 2.81
CA ASN A 145 14.81 -10.28 3.83
C ASN A 145 13.39 -9.96 3.33
N PHE A 146 13.09 -10.15 2.04
CA PHE A 146 11.75 -9.92 1.49
C PHE A 146 10.84 -11.14 1.65
N SER A 147 9.52 -10.90 1.55
CA SER A 147 8.54 -11.98 1.49
C SER A 147 8.90 -12.98 0.37
N PRO A 148 8.78 -14.30 0.61
CA PRO A 148 8.98 -15.31 -0.44
C PRO A 148 8.13 -15.07 -1.69
N PHE A 149 6.96 -14.45 -1.54
CA PHE A 149 6.08 -14.13 -2.66
C PHE A 149 6.69 -13.10 -3.61
N VAL A 150 7.52 -12.16 -3.12
CA VAL A 150 8.23 -11.19 -3.97
C VAL A 150 9.09 -11.92 -5.00
N TYR A 151 9.92 -12.85 -4.54
CA TYR A 151 10.83 -13.59 -5.41
C TYR A 151 10.07 -14.48 -6.40
N LYS A 152 9.00 -15.13 -5.95
CA LYS A 152 8.17 -15.99 -6.79
C LYS A 152 7.42 -15.20 -7.87
N ILE A 153 6.87 -14.03 -7.52
CA ILE A 153 6.23 -13.11 -8.48
C ILE A 153 7.24 -12.64 -9.53
N MET A 154 8.43 -12.23 -9.11
CA MET A 154 9.47 -11.79 -10.03
C MET A 154 9.87 -12.91 -10.99
N GLU A 155 10.06 -14.13 -10.50
CA GLU A 155 10.36 -15.29 -11.33
C GLU A 155 9.26 -15.56 -12.36
N GLU A 156 8.00 -15.63 -11.93
CA GLU A 156 6.88 -15.97 -12.81
C GLU A 156 6.57 -14.88 -13.84
N LEU A 157 6.59 -13.60 -13.43
CA LEU A 157 6.25 -12.47 -14.29
C LEU A 157 7.41 -12.00 -15.19
N SER A 158 8.65 -12.39 -14.90
CA SER A 158 9.83 -12.00 -15.70
C SER A 158 9.77 -12.41 -17.18
N LYS A 159 8.87 -13.33 -17.53
CA LYS A 159 8.66 -13.79 -18.91
C LYS A 159 7.97 -12.74 -19.78
N ASP A 160 7.08 -11.95 -19.18
CA ASP A 160 6.20 -11.01 -19.88
C ASP A 160 6.43 -9.55 -19.44
N PHE A 161 7.08 -9.35 -18.29
CA PHE A 161 7.30 -8.04 -17.67
C PHE A 161 8.72 -7.92 -17.11
N LYS A 162 9.21 -6.68 -17.05
CA LYS A 162 10.40 -6.32 -16.29
C LYS A 162 10.03 -6.12 -14.82
N CYS A 163 10.81 -6.72 -13.93
CA CYS A 163 10.64 -6.60 -12.48
C CYS A 163 11.93 -6.04 -11.87
N GLU A 164 11.82 -4.92 -11.14
CA GLU A 164 12.96 -4.24 -10.50
C GLU A 164 12.66 -4.01 -9.02
N ILE A 165 13.63 -4.29 -8.16
CA ILE A 165 13.56 -3.90 -6.74
C ILE A 165 14.28 -2.57 -6.60
N ILE A 166 13.54 -1.53 -6.21
CA ILE A 166 14.04 -0.16 -6.13
C ILE A 166 14.05 0.31 -4.69
N LYS A 167 15.15 0.92 -4.27
CA LYS A 167 15.29 1.54 -2.95
C LYS A 167 14.55 2.88 -2.90
N THR A 168 13.92 3.17 -1.77
CA THR A 168 13.30 4.47 -1.44
C THR A 168 13.92 5.06 -0.17
N ASP A 169 13.78 6.37 0.00
CA ASP A 169 14.25 7.09 1.19
C ASP A 169 13.33 6.90 2.40
N PHE A 170 12.12 6.38 2.18
CA PHE A 170 11.18 6.08 3.26
C PHE A 170 11.48 4.72 3.91
N GLU A 171 11.69 4.73 5.21
CA GLU A 171 11.87 3.52 6.02
C GLU A 171 11.11 3.67 7.34
N PHE A 172 10.14 2.78 7.57
CA PHE A 172 9.39 2.71 8.84
C PHE A 172 9.65 1.38 9.54
N GLN A 173 9.43 0.26 8.87
CA GLN A 173 9.98 -1.03 9.32
C GLN A 173 11.48 -1.09 8.97
N VAL A 174 12.29 -1.59 9.90
CA VAL A 174 13.74 -1.69 9.74
C VAL A 174 14.08 -2.51 8.47
N LYS A 175 14.92 -1.96 7.59
CA LYS A 175 15.31 -2.52 6.28
C LYS A 175 14.15 -2.71 5.28
N ALA A 176 12.99 -2.11 5.52
CA ALA A 176 11.84 -2.16 4.61
C ALA A 176 11.77 -0.92 3.70
N SER A 177 12.90 -0.52 3.13
CA SER A 177 13.05 0.68 2.28
C SER A 177 13.11 0.34 0.78
N TYR A 178 12.38 -0.69 0.35
CA TYR A 178 12.34 -1.13 -1.04
C TYR A 178 10.91 -1.33 -1.52
N TYR A 179 10.66 -1.03 -2.80
CA TYR A 179 9.44 -1.37 -3.51
C TYR A 179 9.74 -2.20 -4.75
N LEU A 180 8.78 -3.03 -5.14
CA LEU A 180 8.83 -3.81 -6.37
C LEU A 180 8.18 -2.98 -7.47
N LYS A 181 8.91 -2.72 -8.55
CA LYS A 181 8.44 -2.06 -9.76
C LYS A 181 8.25 -3.11 -10.85
N ILE A 182 7.07 -3.16 -11.45
CA ILE A 182 6.75 -4.10 -12.54
C ILE A 182 6.20 -3.31 -13.72
N PHE A 183 6.72 -3.55 -14.92
CA PHE A 183 6.37 -2.80 -16.13
C PHE A 183 6.69 -3.62 -17.40
N LYS A 184 6.13 -3.22 -18.55
CA LYS A 184 6.48 -3.81 -19.85
C LYS A 184 7.81 -3.30 -20.39
#